data_AF-A0A8T6EI50-F1
#
_entry.id   AF-A0A8T6EI50-F1
#
_cell.length_a   1.000
_cell.length_b   1.000
_cell.length_c   1.000
_cell.angle_alpha   90.00
_cell.angle_beta   90.00
_cell.angle_gamma   90.00
#
_symmetry.space_group_name_H-M   'P 1'
#
loop_
_entity.id
_entity.type
_entity.pdbx_description
1 polymer ?
#
loop_
_entity_poly.entity_id
_entity_poly.type
_entity_poly.pdbx_seq_one_letter_code
_entity_poly.pdbx_strand_id
1 'polypeptide(L)'
;MRLRQRLLWAWAQNNPESLLNSIGEIPKSLQLKARKAAFTYIARQSPHKVRAMLSNIADPNYRNVIADTVVKGWALTDLPGTLEWIDSDDSLAAFRHDLQRSAYLSLAKENPKLAVQTAAKQPLNSMNEGWEALVIIWTADDNLDIAVGLLEYVRPGKTRSRAL
;
A
#
# COMPACT_ATOMS: atom_id res chain seq x y z
N MET A 1 -6.27 -14.14 -24.13
CA MET A 1 -5.47 -13.21 -23.29
C MET A 1 -5.39 -13.56 -21.79
N ARG A 2 -6.38 -14.22 -21.16
CA ARG A 2 -6.40 -14.50 -19.69
C ARG A 2 -5.30 -15.47 -19.19
N LEU A 3 -4.86 -16.42 -20.02
CA LEU A 3 -3.87 -17.43 -19.64
C LEU A 3 -2.48 -16.85 -19.33
N ARG A 4 -1.95 -15.99 -20.21
CA ARG A 4 -0.64 -15.34 -20.00
C ARG A 4 -0.62 -14.49 -18.73
N GLN A 5 -1.73 -13.85 -18.40
CA GLN A 5 -1.83 -13.07 -17.17
C GLN A 5 -1.80 -13.96 -15.92
N ARG A 6 -2.47 -15.12 -15.94
CA ARG A 6 -2.40 -16.08 -14.83
C ARG A 6 -0.99 -16.64 -14.66
N LEU A 7 -0.29 -16.93 -15.76
CA LEU A 7 1.10 -17.42 -15.70
C LEU A 7 2.05 -16.38 -15.10
N LEU A 8 1.93 -15.11 -15.48
CA LEU A 8 2.73 -14.04 -14.87
C LEU A 8 2.46 -13.90 -13.38
N TRP A 9 1.19 -14.03 -12.97
CA TRP A 9 0.82 -13.94 -11.56
C TRP A 9 1.34 -15.12 -10.76
N ALA A 10 1.22 -16.34 -11.30
CA ALA A 10 1.77 -17.55 -10.69
C ALA A 10 3.31 -17.48 -10.60
N TRP A 11 3.98 -16.94 -11.62
CA TRP A 11 5.43 -16.75 -11.55
C TRP A 11 5.80 -15.71 -10.49
N ALA A 12 5.14 -14.55 -10.47
CA ALA A 12 5.38 -13.53 -9.45
C ALA A 12 5.19 -14.07 -8.02
N GLN A 13 4.19 -14.93 -7.83
CA GLN A 13 3.91 -15.53 -6.53
C GLN A 13 5.02 -16.49 -6.07
N ASN A 14 5.53 -17.32 -6.99
CA ASN A 14 6.49 -18.38 -6.65
C ASN A 14 7.94 -17.91 -6.69
N ASN A 15 8.28 -17.02 -7.62
CA ASN A 15 9.66 -16.55 -7.83
C ASN A 15 9.67 -15.13 -8.45
N PRO A 16 9.31 -14.09 -7.66
CA PRO A 16 9.20 -12.73 -8.17
C PRO A 16 10.54 -12.13 -8.61
N GLU A 17 11.65 -12.54 -7.99
CA GLU A 17 13.00 -12.08 -8.36
C GLU A 17 13.41 -12.62 -9.74
N SER A 18 13.16 -13.90 -10.00
CA SER A 18 13.34 -14.49 -11.34
C SER A 18 12.47 -13.79 -12.39
N LEU A 19 11.22 -13.45 -12.05
CA LEU A 19 10.34 -12.70 -12.95
C LEU A 19 10.91 -11.31 -13.31
N LEU A 20 11.54 -10.62 -12.36
CA LEU A 20 12.21 -9.33 -12.63
C LEU A 20 13.44 -9.51 -13.52
N ASN A 21 14.23 -10.57 -13.31
CA ASN A 21 15.42 -10.84 -14.12
C ASN A 21 15.07 -11.17 -15.59
N SER A 22 13.96 -11.88 -15.82
CA SER A 22 13.49 -12.24 -17.16
C SER A 22 12.59 -11.19 -17.82
N ILE A 23 12.53 -9.97 -17.28
CA ILE A 23 11.56 -8.97 -17.75
C ILE A 23 11.76 -8.53 -19.19
N GLY A 24 13.00 -8.62 -19.71
CA GLY A 24 13.32 -8.35 -21.11
C GLY A 24 12.70 -9.36 -22.09
N GLU A 25 12.45 -10.59 -21.61
CA GLU A 25 11.84 -11.68 -22.39
C GLU A 25 10.31 -11.59 -22.42
N ILE A 26 9.73 -10.77 -21.53
CA ILE A 26 8.29 -10.56 -21.47
C ILE A 26 7.87 -9.56 -22.55
N PRO A 27 6.78 -9.81 -23.30
CA PRO A 27 6.27 -8.85 -24.27
C PRO A 27 6.13 -7.45 -23.68
N LYS A 28 6.61 -6.41 -24.38
CA LYS A 28 6.64 -5.03 -23.88
C LYS A 28 5.32 -4.57 -23.25
N SER A 29 4.19 -4.95 -23.84
CA SER A 29 2.83 -4.63 -23.35
C SER A 29 2.48 -5.23 -21.98
N LEU A 30 3.22 -6.25 -21.53
CA LEU A 30 3.02 -6.94 -20.25
C LEU A 30 4.10 -6.63 -19.22
N GLN A 31 5.22 -6.02 -19.60
CA GLN A 31 6.36 -5.81 -18.70
C GLN A 31 5.97 -5.00 -17.46
N LEU A 32 5.22 -3.90 -17.62
CA LEU A 32 4.77 -3.10 -16.48
C LEU A 32 3.94 -3.94 -15.50
N LYS A 33 3.02 -4.76 -16.02
CA LYS A 33 2.17 -5.62 -15.20
C LYS A 33 2.97 -6.68 -14.46
N ALA A 34 3.93 -7.30 -15.14
CA ALA A 34 4.83 -8.29 -14.56
C ALA A 34 5.71 -7.70 -13.46
N ARG A 35 6.32 -6.53 -13.70
CA ARG A 35 7.11 -5.80 -12.69
C ARG A 35 6.25 -5.48 -11.47
N LYS A 36 5.06 -4.89 -11.67
CA LYS A 36 4.14 -4.58 -10.56
C LYS A 36 3.80 -5.83 -9.75
N ALA A 37 3.46 -6.95 -10.41
CA ALA A 37 3.17 -8.20 -9.70
C ALA A 37 4.37 -8.69 -8.88
N ALA A 38 5.58 -8.72 -9.46
CA ALA A 38 6.78 -9.10 -8.74
C ALA A 38 7.03 -8.21 -7.52
N PHE A 39 6.98 -6.88 -7.70
CA PHE A 39 7.18 -5.93 -6.62
C PHE A 39 6.14 -6.05 -5.51
N THR A 40 4.87 -6.29 -5.82
CA THR A 40 3.83 -6.57 -4.80
C THR A 40 4.20 -7.80 -3.97
N TYR A 41 4.67 -8.88 -4.61
CA TYR A 41 5.01 -10.11 -3.90
C TYR A 41 6.28 -9.98 -3.06
N ILE A 42 7.33 -9.34 -3.59
CA ILE A 42 8.56 -9.08 -2.83
C ILE A 42 8.24 -8.15 -1.66
N ALA A 43 7.41 -7.12 -1.85
CA ALA A 43 7.03 -6.21 -0.77
C ALA A 43 6.30 -6.92 0.39
N ARG A 44 5.46 -7.91 0.07
CA ARG A 44 4.75 -8.73 1.07
C ARG A 44 5.69 -9.67 1.84
N GLN A 45 6.72 -10.20 1.18
CA GLN A 45 7.63 -11.21 1.76
C GLN A 45 8.88 -10.61 2.41
N SER A 46 9.43 -9.57 1.81
CA SER A 46 10.75 -9.01 2.13
C SER A 46 10.82 -7.53 1.73
N PRO A 47 10.07 -6.66 2.41
CA PRO A 47 9.94 -5.26 2.03
C PRO A 47 11.27 -4.49 2.00
N HIS A 48 12.23 -4.83 2.87
CA HIS A 48 13.57 -4.23 2.86
C HIS A 48 14.33 -4.47 1.55
N LYS A 49 14.13 -5.62 0.88
CA LYS A 49 14.75 -5.90 -0.43
C LYS A 49 14.28 -4.91 -1.49
N VAL A 50 13.01 -4.48 -1.39
CA VAL A 50 12.41 -3.59 -2.38
C VAL A 50 12.97 -2.17 -2.30
N ARG A 51 13.36 -1.72 -1.11
CA ARG A 51 13.99 -0.41 -0.92
C ARG A 51 15.23 -0.26 -1.80
N ALA A 52 16.15 -1.25 -1.75
CA ALA A 52 17.36 -1.27 -2.57
C ALA A 52 17.04 -1.33 -4.08
N MET A 53 16.01 -2.08 -4.48
CA MET A 53 15.60 -2.16 -5.88
C MET A 53 15.02 -0.84 -6.41
N LEU A 54 14.26 -0.11 -5.59
CA LEU A 54 13.69 1.19 -5.96
C LEU A 54 14.76 2.25 -6.19
N SER A 55 15.83 2.25 -5.39
CA SER A 55 16.97 3.18 -5.56
C SER A 55 17.67 3.02 -6.92
N ASN A 56 17.59 1.84 -7.53
CA ASN A 56 18.18 1.56 -8.86
C ASN A 56 17.29 2.02 -10.03
N ILE A 57 16.07 2.52 -9.77
CA ILE A 57 15.18 3.02 -10.81
C ILE A 57 15.49 4.49 -11.08
N ALA A 58 16.12 4.78 -12.21
CA ALA A 58 16.56 6.12 -12.59
C ALA A 58 15.40 7.08 -12.93
N ASP A 59 14.34 6.58 -13.58
CA ASP A 59 13.15 7.39 -13.90
C ASP A 59 12.32 7.64 -12.63
N PRO A 60 12.19 8.90 -12.17
CA PRO A 60 11.46 9.21 -10.95
C PRO A 60 9.97 8.87 -11.02
N ASN A 61 9.32 9.10 -12.16
CA ASN A 61 7.90 8.79 -12.33
C ASN A 61 7.68 7.28 -12.26
N TYR A 62 8.55 6.52 -12.93
CA TYR A 62 8.48 5.07 -12.88
C TYR A 62 8.77 4.54 -11.48
N ARG A 63 9.77 5.09 -10.78
CA ARG A 63 10.07 4.76 -9.39
C ARG A 63 8.87 4.98 -8.49
N ASN A 64 8.15 6.11 -8.65
CA ASN A 64 6.98 6.43 -7.84
C ASN A 64 5.82 5.45 -8.08
N VAL A 65 5.60 5.04 -9.33
CA VAL A 65 4.59 4.02 -9.67
C VAL A 65 4.90 2.67 -9.00
N ILE A 66 6.19 2.31 -8.91
CA ILE A 66 6.61 1.09 -8.23
C ILE A 66 6.54 1.28 -6.72
N ALA A 67 6.95 2.42 -6.17
CA ALA A 67 6.84 2.73 -4.75
C ALA A 67 5.40 2.60 -4.26
N ASP A 68 4.42 3.15 -4.98
CA ASP A 68 3.00 2.97 -4.68
C ASP A 68 2.57 1.48 -4.66
N THR A 69 3.07 0.68 -5.61
CA THR A 69 2.79 -0.76 -5.67
C THR A 69 3.36 -1.50 -4.45
N VAL A 70 4.53 -1.09 -3.99
CA VAL A 70 5.26 -1.67 -2.85
C VAL A 70 4.58 -1.29 -1.56
N VAL A 71 4.23 -0.02 -1.38
CA VAL A 71 3.47 0.48 -0.24
C VAL A 71 2.16 -0.26 -0.09
N LYS A 72 1.40 -0.43 -1.18
CA LYS A 72 0.15 -1.20 -1.16
C LYS A 72 0.37 -2.66 -0.75
N GLY A 73 1.48 -3.27 -1.16
CA GLY A 73 1.80 -4.66 -0.80
C GLY A 73 2.24 -4.82 0.65
N TRP A 74 3.17 -3.97 1.11
CA TRP A 74 3.77 -4.05 2.44
C TRP A 74 2.80 -3.62 3.54
N ALA A 75 1.97 -2.61 3.30
CA ALA A 75 1.00 -2.13 4.30
C ALA A 75 0.02 -3.22 4.78
N LEU A 76 -0.18 -4.27 3.98
CA LEU A 76 -1.02 -5.42 4.34
C LEU A 76 -0.41 -6.30 5.44
N THR A 77 0.92 -6.31 5.56
CA THR A 77 1.63 -7.14 6.54
C THR A 77 2.25 -6.30 7.67
N ASP A 78 2.68 -5.07 7.37
CA ASP A 78 3.33 -4.17 8.32
C ASP A 78 3.16 -2.70 7.90
N LEU A 79 2.00 -2.14 8.25
CA LEU A 79 1.71 -0.72 8.05
C LEU A 79 2.68 0.20 8.81
N PRO A 80 3.01 -0.01 10.11
CA PRO A 80 3.96 0.85 10.81
C PRO A 80 5.32 0.97 10.12
N GLY A 81 5.94 -0.16 9.74
CA GLY A 81 7.22 -0.14 9.03
C GLY A 81 7.12 0.43 7.61
N THR A 82 5.96 0.30 6.96
CA THR A 82 5.66 0.97 5.68
C THR A 82 5.65 2.49 5.84
N LEU A 83 4.96 3.00 6.87
CA LEU A 83 4.88 4.45 7.14
C LEU A 83 6.26 5.00 7.53
N GLU A 84 6.99 4.32 8.40
CA GLU A 84 8.36 4.69 8.78
C GLU A 84 9.27 4.78 7.55
N TRP A 85 9.18 3.82 6.62
CA TRP A 85 9.95 3.88 5.37
C TRP A 85 9.60 5.13 4.55
N ILE A 86 8.31 5.34 4.29
CA ILE A 86 7.80 6.51 3.54
C ILE A 86 8.29 7.80 4.19
N ASP A 87 8.37 7.83 5.52
CA ASP A 87 8.81 9.00 6.26
C ASP A 87 10.34 9.19 6.28
N SER A 88 11.11 8.12 6.25
CA SER A 88 12.58 8.16 6.29
C SER A 88 13.25 8.40 4.94
N ASP A 89 12.55 8.13 3.83
CA ASP A 89 13.14 8.17 2.48
C ASP A 89 12.86 9.51 1.79
N ASP A 90 13.87 10.37 1.72
CA ASP A 90 13.77 11.69 1.08
C ASP A 90 13.43 11.61 -0.42
N SER A 91 13.76 10.50 -1.08
CA SER A 91 13.43 10.30 -2.49
C SER A 91 11.92 10.17 -2.75
N LEU A 92 11.15 9.92 -1.67
CA LEU A 92 9.70 9.82 -1.67
C LEU A 92 9.00 11.09 -1.17
N ALA A 93 9.74 12.12 -0.74
CA ALA A 93 9.18 13.30 -0.08
C ALA A 93 8.06 13.96 -0.89
N ALA A 94 8.21 14.07 -2.20
CA ALA A 94 7.22 14.68 -3.09
C ALA A 94 5.87 13.93 -3.16
N PHE A 95 5.84 12.64 -2.82
CA PHE A 95 4.65 11.77 -2.92
C PHE A 95 4.25 11.16 -1.57
N ARG A 96 4.88 11.59 -0.49
CA ARG A 96 4.76 11.02 0.85
C ARG A 96 3.30 10.88 1.29
N HIS A 97 2.54 11.96 1.16
CA HIS A 97 1.12 11.98 1.53
C HIS A 97 0.28 10.98 0.72
N ASP A 98 0.52 10.88 -0.59
CA ASP A 98 -0.19 9.94 -1.47
C ASP A 98 0.16 8.48 -1.18
N LEU A 99 1.43 8.22 -0.82
CA LEU A 99 1.89 6.90 -0.42
C LEU A 99 1.30 6.50 0.93
N GLN A 100 1.35 7.37 1.94
CA GLN A 100 0.73 7.12 3.24
C GLN A 100 -0.78 6.84 3.08
N ARG A 101 -1.48 7.65 2.29
CA ARG A 101 -2.88 7.42 1.94
C ARG A 101 -3.08 6.04 1.32
N SER A 102 -2.25 5.67 0.36
CA SER A 102 -2.32 4.38 -0.33
C SER A 102 -2.06 3.20 0.61
N ALA A 103 -1.18 3.36 1.60
CA ALA A 103 -0.92 2.37 2.63
C ALA A 103 -2.18 2.09 3.46
N TYR A 104 -2.80 3.15 4.00
CA TYR A 104 -4.03 3.04 4.80
C TYR A 104 -5.19 2.46 4.00
N LEU A 105 -5.39 2.91 2.76
CA LEU A 105 -6.47 2.40 1.90
C LEU A 105 -6.24 0.94 1.50
N SER A 106 -4.99 0.53 1.27
CA SER A 106 -4.68 -0.87 0.97
C SER A 106 -5.03 -1.78 2.16
N LEU A 107 -4.61 -1.38 3.37
CA LEU A 107 -4.97 -2.13 4.58
C LEU A 107 -6.48 -2.10 4.84
N ALA A 108 -7.14 -0.96 4.65
CA ALA A 108 -8.58 -0.84 4.87
C ALA A 108 -9.39 -1.76 3.94
N LYS A 109 -8.91 -1.96 2.72
CA LYS A 109 -9.55 -2.85 1.75
C LYS A 109 -9.57 -4.32 2.17
N GLU A 110 -8.53 -4.79 2.87
CA GLU A 110 -8.49 -6.17 3.35
C GLU A 110 -8.93 -6.33 4.80
N ASN A 111 -8.65 -5.34 5.64
CA ASN A 111 -8.97 -5.37 7.06
C ASN A 111 -9.22 -3.94 7.60
N PRO A 112 -10.45 -3.41 7.40
CA PRO A 112 -10.78 -2.05 7.79
C PRO A 112 -10.69 -1.82 9.30
N LYS A 113 -10.99 -2.84 10.11
CA LYS A 113 -10.81 -2.80 11.57
C LYS A 113 -9.35 -2.61 11.96
N LEU A 114 -8.45 -3.41 11.40
CA LEU A 114 -7.02 -3.28 11.67
C LEU A 114 -6.48 -1.92 11.19
N ALA A 115 -6.98 -1.40 10.07
CA ALA A 115 -6.60 -0.08 9.57
C ALA A 115 -6.96 1.04 10.55
N VAL A 116 -8.21 1.10 11.04
CA VAL A 116 -8.63 2.09 12.06
C VAL A 116 -7.84 1.92 13.35
N GLN A 117 -7.69 0.68 13.86
CA GLN A 117 -6.94 0.42 15.08
C GLN A 117 -5.46 0.82 14.96
N THR A 118 -4.87 0.66 13.78
CA THR A 118 -3.47 1.07 13.56
C THR A 118 -3.34 2.58 13.48
N ALA A 119 -4.26 3.27 12.78
CA ALA A 119 -4.32 4.73 12.75
C ALA A 119 -4.48 5.30 14.18
N ALA A 120 -5.35 4.69 15.00
CA ALA A 120 -5.61 5.07 16.38
C ALA A 120 -4.40 4.92 17.33
N LYS A 121 -3.40 4.09 16.97
CA LYS A 121 -2.16 3.91 17.76
C LYS A 121 -1.10 4.98 17.47
N GLN A 122 -1.20 5.67 16.33
CA GLN A 122 -0.24 6.72 15.97
C GLN A 122 -0.43 7.97 16.84
N PRO A 123 0.62 8.78 17.10
CA PRO A 123 0.49 10.02 17.88
C PRO A 123 -0.65 10.91 17.35
N LEU A 124 -1.49 11.43 18.23
CA LEU A 124 -2.65 12.21 17.79
C LEU A 124 -2.18 13.53 17.15
N ASN A 125 -2.46 13.68 15.85
CA ASN A 125 -2.25 14.89 15.08
C ASN A 125 -3.31 14.97 13.97
N SER A 126 -3.45 16.12 13.32
CA SER A 126 -4.45 16.35 12.27
C SER A 126 -4.37 15.35 11.11
N MET A 127 -3.17 14.87 10.81
CA MET A 127 -2.90 13.89 9.77
C MET A 127 -3.47 12.51 10.15
N ASN A 128 -3.19 12.05 11.36
CA ASN A 128 -3.64 10.75 11.86
C ASN A 128 -5.15 10.73 12.14
N GLU A 129 -5.75 11.84 12.58
CA GLU A 129 -7.21 12.01 12.62
C GLU A 129 -7.84 11.91 11.21
N GLY A 130 -7.14 12.45 10.20
CA GLY A 130 -7.54 12.36 8.79
C GLY A 130 -7.49 10.93 8.25
N TRP A 131 -6.53 10.11 8.68
CA TRP A 131 -6.45 8.69 8.30
C TRP A 131 -7.57 7.86 8.90
N GLU A 132 -7.90 8.05 10.18
CA GLU A 132 -9.06 7.42 10.81
C GLU A 132 -10.35 7.76 10.04
N ALA A 133 -10.56 9.04 9.72
CA ALA A 133 -11.70 9.51 8.95
C ALA A 133 -11.76 8.89 7.54
N LEU A 134 -10.62 8.86 6.85
CA LEU A 134 -10.51 8.32 5.50
C LEU A 134 -10.89 6.84 5.44
N VAL A 135 -10.37 6.04 6.38
CA VAL A 135 -10.67 4.60 6.45
C VAL A 135 -12.17 4.38 6.65
N ILE A 136 -12.81 5.16 7.51
CA ILE A 136 -14.26 5.05 7.76
C ILE A 136 -15.06 5.45 6.54
N ILE A 137 -14.75 6.59 5.93
CA ILE A 137 -15.45 7.07 4.71
C ILE A 137 -15.32 6.04 3.59
N TRP A 138 -14.11 5.51 3.39
CA TRP A 138 -13.88 4.50 2.36
C TRP A 138 -14.63 3.20 2.66
N THR A 139 -14.66 2.77 3.92
CA THR A 139 -15.41 1.57 4.33
C THR A 139 -16.92 1.79 4.17
N ALA A 140 -17.43 2.98 4.46
CA ALA A 140 -18.85 3.30 4.35
C ALA A 140 -19.35 3.26 2.89
N ASP A 141 -18.48 3.53 1.92
CA ASP A 141 -18.78 3.41 0.48
C ASP A 141 -19.07 1.96 0.07
N ASP A 142 -18.44 0.99 0.73
CA ASP A 142 -18.60 -0.45 0.46
C ASP A 142 -19.62 -1.12 1.41
N ASN A 143 -19.51 -0.84 2.71
CA ASN A 143 -20.35 -1.43 3.76
C ASN A 143 -20.54 -0.49 4.95
N LEU A 144 -21.73 0.12 5.02
CA LEU A 144 -22.09 1.05 6.08
C LEU A 144 -22.10 0.41 7.48
N ASP A 145 -22.54 -0.85 7.62
CA ASP A 145 -22.63 -1.52 8.93
C ASP A 145 -21.24 -1.72 9.53
N ILE A 146 -20.26 -2.12 8.70
CA ILE A 146 -18.86 -2.21 9.13
C ILE A 146 -18.38 -0.82 9.53
N ALA A 147 -18.64 0.22 8.72
CA ALA A 147 -18.20 1.57 9.00
C ALA A 147 -18.76 2.13 10.33
N VAL A 148 -20.03 1.86 10.65
CA VAL A 148 -20.65 2.21 11.93
C VAL A 148 -19.96 1.47 13.08
N GLY A 149 -19.70 0.18 12.93
CA GLY A 149 -18.95 -0.60 13.93
C GLY A 149 -17.53 -0.10 14.16
N LEU A 150 -16.90 0.54 13.16
CA LEU A 150 -15.57 1.13 13.31
C LEU A 150 -15.55 2.38 14.19
N LEU A 151 -16.68 3.08 14.36
CA LEU A 151 -16.77 4.31 15.16
C LEU A 151 -16.38 4.09 16.63
N GLU A 152 -16.55 2.87 17.14
CA GLU A 152 -16.13 2.47 18.49
C GLU A 152 -14.61 2.52 18.68
N TYR A 153 -13.85 2.40 17.60
CA TYR A 153 -12.39 2.38 17.60
C TYR A 153 -11.79 3.74 17.25
N VAL A 154 -12.62 4.73 16.91
CA VAL A 154 -12.18 6.11 16.63
C VAL A 154 -11.91 6.82 17.94
N ARG A 155 -10.76 7.49 18.01
CA ARG A 155 -10.42 8.26 19.21
C ARG A 155 -11.38 9.45 19.37
N PRO A 156 -11.68 9.87 20.62
CA PRO A 156 -12.40 11.12 20.85
C PRO A 156 -11.67 12.28 20.16
N GLY A 157 -12.37 13.03 19.31
CA GLY A 157 -11.77 14.07 18.47
C GLY A 157 -12.72 14.54 17.37
N LYS A 158 -12.24 15.43 16.49
CA LYS A 158 -13.07 16.04 15.44
C LYS A 158 -13.68 15.01 14.48
N THR A 159 -12.96 13.93 14.19
CA THR A 159 -13.44 12.84 13.34
C THR A 159 -14.65 12.14 13.95
N ARG A 160 -14.58 11.78 15.24
CA ARG A 160 -15.70 11.14 15.95
C ARG A 160 -16.92 12.06 16.03
N SER A 161 -16.73 13.36 16.30
CA SER A 161 -17.83 14.34 16.34
C SER A 161 -18.51 14.60 14.99
N ARG A 162 -17.88 14.26 13.86
CA ARG A 162 -18.46 14.41 12.52
C ARG A 162 -19.12 13.13 12.02
N ALA A 163 -18.83 12.00 12.66
CA ALA A 163 -19.33 10.68 12.28
C ALA A 163 -20.50 10.20 13.16
N LEU A 164 -20.73 10.87 14.30
CA LEU A 164 -21.89 10.73 15.19
C LEU A 164 -22.86 11.88 14.97
#